data_AF-A0A139K115-F1
#
_entry.id   AF-A0A139K115-F1
#
_cell.length_a   1.000
_cell.length_b   1.000
_cell.length_c   1.000
_cell.angle_alpha   90.00
_cell.angle_beta   90.00
_cell.angle_gamma   90.00
#
_symmetry.space_group_name_H-M   'P 1'
#
loop_
_entity.id
_entity.type
_entity.pdbx_description
1 polymer ?
#
loop_
_entity_poly.entity_id
_entity_poly.type
_entity_poly.pdbx_seq_one_letter_code
_entity_poly.pdbx_strand_id
1 'polypeptide(L)'
;MQRSDALNEWIAKHSTSEGLIEDLPNLSPSLKKELLREALELNIDIRQNYENRDGSVKAIRDQIALVAYCKTKEVFGNVSLDIPLLNSTNTLSFNILDNSSLFGVFIPNIQERRYFRNEVLACRKNVAIEYTGQALYQFDWDVFHMLITLAQGDFSKAHTTTPSEILHRLGLTAGGENYVRLEQTMIRLYETGLYIHRLDADGQDVVVVGRKMAALSPSQRNYKTMRLIQNYSWFRGLEISFELDPQIRSLVGHNEYGLIDWESRKKLQKNDLAKKLQALFSGHENMQNHSLAKLKEWSGLSSEWKEFSRQLKKALNELIRYDIIHSYWLYKPSRGEIEKRYLRIWRKRPPSGREPIPKEKGDYFTKDIIMAKKRGGKPQ
;
A
#
# COMPACT_ATOMS: atom_id res chain seq x y z
N MET A 1 -26.20 -24.21 10.60
CA MET A 1 -27.44 -23.42 10.75
C MET A 1 -27.71 -22.73 9.42
N GLN A 2 -28.92 -22.82 8.86
CA GLN A 2 -29.23 -22.14 7.60
C GLN A 2 -29.67 -20.71 7.91
N ARG A 3 -28.98 -19.72 7.34
CA ARG A 3 -29.38 -18.30 7.43
C ARG A 3 -30.69 -18.06 6.71
N SER A 4 -31.49 -17.12 7.20
CA SER A 4 -32.64 -16.61 6.47
C SER A 4 -32.23 -15.91 5.17
N ASP A 5 -33.08 -15.98 4.15
CA ASP A 5 -32.84 -15.32 2.86
C ASP A 5 -32.65 -13.81 3.03
N ALA A 6 -33.40 -13.19 3.94
CA ALA A 6 -33.27 -11.77 4.27
C ALA A 6 -31.90 -11.42 4.89
N LEU A 7 -31.34 -12.28 5.75
CA LEU A 7 -30.00 -12.09 6.30
C LEU A 7 -28.93 -12.27 5.21
N ASN A 8 -29.10 -13.27 4.34
CA ASN A 8 -28.20 -13.50 3.20
C ASN A 8 -28.20 -12.33 2.23
N GLU A 9 -29.37 -11.80 1.87
CA GLU A 9 -29.49 -10.61 1.02
C GLU A 9 -28.87 -9.37 1.65
N TRP A 10 -29.05 -9.18 2.96
CA TRP A 10 -28.42 -8.06 3.66
C TRP A 10 -26.89 -8.17 3.66
N ILE A 11 -26.35 -9.37 3.90
CA ILE A 11 -24.91 -9.62 3.83
C ILE A 11 -24.39 -9.37 2.40
N ALA A 12 -25.07 -9.91 1.38
CA ALA A 12 -24.65 -9.81 -0.02
C ALA A 12 -24.67 -8.39 -0.59
N LYS A 13 -25.44 -7.45 0.02
CA LYS A 13 -25.44 -6.03 -0.36
C LYS A 13 -24.12 -5.30 -0.05
N HIS A 14 -23.25 -5.90 0.76
CA HIS A 14 -22.04 -5.25 1.24
C HIS A 14 -20.79 -5.95 0.69
N SER A 15 -19.86 -5.17 0.16
CA SER A 15 -18.59 -5.64 -0.41
C SER A 15 -17.43 -5.63 0.60
N THR A 16 -17.67 -5.15 1.83
CA THR A 16 -16.70 -5.20 2.94
C THR A 16 -17.37 -5.48 4.28
N SER A 17 -16.64 -6.11 5.22
CA SER A 17 -17.08 -6.24 6.61
C SER A 17 -17.28 -4.89 7.32
N GLU A 18 -16.55 -3.84 6.92
CA GLU A 18 -16.79 -2.49 7.46
C GLU A 18 -18.15 -1.94 7.03
N GLY A 19 -18.52 -2.10 5.75
CA GLY A 19 -19.85 -1.70 5.28
C GLY A 19 -20.97 -2.41 6.05
N LEU A 20 -20.82 -3.70 6.33
CA LEU A 20 -21.78 -4.43 7.19
C LEU A 20 -21.85 -3.87 8.61
N ILE A 21 -20.70 -3.53 9.19
CA ILE A 21 -20.64 -2.98 10.55
C ILE A 21 -21.31 -1.59 10.62
N GLU A 22 -21.17 -0.79 9.57
CA GLU A 22 -21.80 0.54 9.47
C GLU A 22 -23.30 0.48 9.27
N ASP A 23 -23.79 -0.50 8.51
CA ASP A 23 -25.22 -0.71 8.28
C ASP A 23 -25.86 -1.56 9.40
N LEU A 24 -25.05 -2.13 10.29
CA LEU A 24 -25.51 -2.92 11.43
C LEU A 24 -26.54 -2.18 12.30
N PRO A 25 -26.42 -0.87 12.60
CA PRO A 25 -27.47 -0.11 13.27
C PRO A 25 -28.82 -0.13 12.54
N ASN A 26 -28.82 -0.15 11.20
CA ASN A 26 -30.02 -0.18 10.36
C ASN A 26 -30.61 -1.59 10.20
N LEU A 27 -29.84 -2.63 10.53
CA LEU A 27 -30.32 -4.02 10.51
C LEU A 27 -31.48 -4.22 11.49
N SER A 28 -32.53 -4.91 11.02
CA SER A 28 -33.74 -5.13 11.82
C SER A 28 -33.44 -5.92 13.10
N PRO A 29 -34.22 -5.72 14.19
CA PRO A 29 -33.98 -6.41 15.46
C PRO A 29 -34.03 -7.94 15.37
N SER A 30 -34.86 -8.50 14.47
CA SER A 30 -34.94 -9.94 14.26
C SER A 30 -33.67 -10.49 13.61
N LEU A 31 -33.17 -9.82 12.57
CA LEU A 31 -31.95 -10.21 11.87
C LEU A 31 -30.70 -10.02 12.75
N LYS A 32 -30.65 -8.97 13.58
CA LYS A 32 -29.61 -8.81 14.61
C LYS A 32 -29.55 -9.98 15.59
N LYS A 33 -30.72 -10.46 16.06
CA LYS A 33 -30.79 -11.61 16.97
C LYS A 33 -30.33 -12.90 16.28
N GLU A 34 -30.72 -13.09 15.02
CA GLU A 34 -30.27 -14.23 14.22
C GLU A 34 -28.74 -14.23 14.06
N LEU A 35 -28.17 -13.09 13.65
CA LEU A 35 -26.74 -12.92 13.46
C LEU A 35 -25.95 -13.07 14.78
N LEU A 36 -26.48 -12.58 15.90
CA LEU A 36 -25.87 -12.74 17.23
C LEU A 36 -25.91 -14.21 17.68
N ARG A 37 -27.02 -14.92 17.46
CA ARG A 37 -27.11 -16.36 17.77
C ARG A 37 -26.05 -17.13 16.98
N GLU A 38 -25.97 -16.86 15.68
CA GLU A 38 -24.99 -17.46 14.80
C GLU A 38 -23.55 -17.20 15.29
N ALA A 39 -23.26 -15.96 15.71
CA ALA A 39 -21.96 -15.58 16.28
C ALA A 39 -21.55 -16.43 17.48
N LEU A 40 -22.47 -16.62 18.43
CA LEU A 40 -22.22 -17.32 19.68
C LEU A 40 -22.18 -18.85 19.49
N GLU A 41 -22.83 -19.38 18.45
CA GLU A 41 -22.83 -20.81 18.14
C GLU A 41 -21.61 -21.23 17.32
N LEU A 42 -21.19 -20.42 16.34
CA LEU A 42 -20.16 -20.80 15.38
C LEU A 42 -18.75 -20.33 15.76
N ASN A 43 -18.61 -19.30 16.60
CA ASN A 43 -17.30 -18.76 16.96
C ASN A 43 -17.05 -18.84 18.48
N ILE A 44 -16.21 -19.79 18.87
CA ILE A 44 -15.88 -20.09 20.27
C ILE A 44 -15.24 -18.88 20.97
N ASP A 45 -14.36 -18.14 20.28
CA ASP A 45 -13.67 -16.98 20.85
C ASP A 45 -14.63 -15.81 21.10
N ILE A 46 -15.57 -15.58 20.19
CA ILE A 46 -16.63 -14.56 20.37
C ILE A 46 -17.53 -14.95 21.53
N ARG A 47 -17.92 -16.23 21.63
CA ARG A 47 -18.73 -16.74 22.74
C ARG A 47 -18.03 -16.55 24.09
N GLN A 48 -16.79 -16.99 24.21
CA GLN A 48 -16.00 -16.83 25.44
C GLN A 48 -15.86 -15.35 25.82
N ASN A 49 -15.55 -14.48 24.86
CA ASN A 49 -15.47 -13.03 25.10
C ASN A 49 -16.82 -12.43 25.52
N TYR A 50 -17.93 -12.94 24.99
CA TYR A 50 -19.28 -12.49 25.32
C TYR A 50 -19.70 -12.92 26.74
N GLU A 51 -19.34 -14.15 27.15
CA GLU A 51 -19.61 -14.72 28.47
C GLU A 51 -18.73 -14.06 29.56
N ASN A 52 -17.44 -13.82 29.28
CA ASN A 52 -16.49 -13.19 30.21
C ASN A 52 -16.80 -11.72 30.53
N ARG A 53 -17.73 -11.10 29.82
CA ARG A 53 -18.13 -9.69 29.99
C ARG A 53 -19.42 -9.52 30.79
N ASP A 54 -19.76 -10.47 31.65
CA ASP A 54 -21.08 -10.55 32.27
C ASP A 54 -21.49 -9.30 33.08
N GLY A 55 -20.51 -8.58 33.67
CA GLY A 55 -20.73 -7.31 34.37
C GLY A 55 -20.98 -6.07 33.49
N SER A 56 -21.03 -6.21 32.16
CA SER A 56 -21.27 -5.10 31.22
C SER A 56 -22.69 -5.10 30.66
N VAL A 57 -23.19 -3.90 30.29
CA VAL A 57 -24.55 -3.72 29.75
C VAL A 57 -24.77 -4.63 28.54
N LYS A 58 -25.82 -5.45 28.58
CA LYS A 58 -26.16 -6.43 27.53
C LYS A 58 -26.10 -5.85 26.11
N ALA A 59 -26.63 -4.65 25.90
CA ALA A 59 -26.60 -3.98 24.60
C ALA A 59 -25.17 -3.73 24.07
N ILE A 60 -24.22 -3.44 24.96
CA ILE A 60 -22.81 -3.24 24.61
C ILE A 60 -22.15 -4.58 24.27
N ARG A 61 -22.45 -5.65 25.02
CA ARG A 61 -21.97 -7.01 24.74
C ARG A 61 -22.47 -7.50 23.37
N ASP A 62 -23.77 -7.35 23.12
CA ASP A 62 -24.44 -7.73 21.87
C ASP A 62 -23.78 -6.99 20.69
N GLN A 63 -23.56 -5.69 20.82
CA GLN A 63 -22.90 -4.88 19.80
C GLN A 63 -21.46 -5.36 19.53
N ILE A 64 -20.68 -5.66 20.57
CA ILE A 64 -19.29 -6.08 20.42
C ILE A 64 -19.20 -7.45 19.75
N ALA A 65 -20.06 -8.41 20.12
CA ALA A 65 -20.11 -9.72 19.49
C ALA A 65 -20.55 -9.65 18.03
N LEU A 66 -21.58 -8.85 17.72
CA LEU A 66 -22.04 -8.63 16.34
C LEU A 66 -20.95 -8.02 15.46
N VAL A 67 -20.27 -6.98 15.95
CA VAL A 67 -19.17 -6.33 15.24
C VAL A 67 -17.99 -7.28 15.03
N ALA A 68 -17.69 -8.13 16.01
CA ALA A 68 -16.65 -9.15 15.86
C ALA A 68 -17.07 -10.20 14.82
N TYR A 69 -18.31 -10.66 14.86
CA TYR A 69 -18.81 -11.71 13.97
C TYR A 69 -18.89 -11.27 12.51
N CYS A 70 -19.28 -10.02 12.23
CA CYS A 70 -19.29 -9.47 10.87
C CYS A 70 -17.92 -9.47 10.17
N LYS A 71 -16.82 -9.62 10.92
CA LYS A 71 -15.46 -9.70 10.38
C LYS A 71 -14.99 -11.14 10.12
N THR A 72 -15.78 -12.11 10.55
CA THR A 72 -15.41 -13.52 10.44
C THR A 72 -15.70 -14.05 9.04
N LYS A 73 -14.95 -15.08 8.64
CA LYS A 73 -15.13 -15.74 7.35
C LYS A 73 -16.51 -16.38 7.20
N GLU A 74 -17.14 -16.72 8.33
CA GLU A 74 -18.49 -17.27 8.38
C GLU A 74 -19.48 -16.26 7.80
N VAL A 75 -19.38 -14.97 8.19
CA VAL A 75 -20.27 -13.90 7.71
C VAL A 75 -19.87 -13.38 6.34
N PHE A 76 -18.59 -13.08 6.15
CA PHE A 76 -18.14 -12.34 4.98
C PHE A 76 -17.45 -13.21 3.90
N GLY A 77 -17.42 -14.53 4.09
CA GLY A 77 -16.62 -15.43 3.26
C GLY A 77 -15.12 -15.25 3.49
N ASN A 78 -14.30 -15.98 2.73
CA ASN A 78 -12.87 -15.71 2.73
C ASN A 78 -12.63 -14.27 2.29
N VAL A 79 -11.93 -13.49 3.13
CA VAL A 79 -11.49 -12.12 2.82
C VAL A 79 -10.26 -12.16 1.88
N SER A 80 -10.29 -13.05 0.88
CA SER A 80 -9.27 -13.10 -0.15
C SER A 80 -9.59 -12.04 -1.19
N LEU A 81 -8.63 -11.18 -1.49
CA LEU A 81 -8.76 -10.30 -2.65
C LEU A 81 -8.70 -11.13 -3.94
N ASP A 82 -9.80 -11.20 -4.70
CA ASP A 82 -9.76 -11.69 -6.07
C ASP A 82 -9.16 -10.60 -6.98
N ILE A 83 -7.83 -10.55 -7.01
CA ILE A 83 -7.08 -9.61 -7.84
C ILE A 83 -6.69 -10.29 -9.15
N PRO A 84 -7.24 -9.86 -10.30
CA PRO A 84 -6.85 -10.39 -11.59
C PRO A 84 -5.34 -10.35 -11.78
N LEU A 85 -4.77 -11.48 -12.20
CA LEU A 85 -3.34 -11.66 -12.52
C LEU A 85 -2.38 -11.62 -11.32
N LEU A 86 -2.85 -11.45 -10.08
CA LEU A 86 -2.01 -11.62 -8.90
C LEU A 86 -1.58 -13.08 -8.77
N ASN A 87 -0.28 -13.31 -8.57
CA ASN A 87 0.28 -14.64 -8.43
C ASN A 87 1.60 -14.59 -7.63
N SER A 88 2.28 -15.72 -7.47
CA SER A 88 3.48 -15.84 -6.65
C SER A 88 4.71 -15.08 -7.17
N THR A 89 4.71 -14.58 -8.42
CA THR A 89 5.83 -13.85 -9.03
C THR A 89 5.61 -12.34 -9.08
N ASN A 90 4.45 -11.85 -8.64
CA ASN A 90 4.16 -10.42 -8.57
C ASN A 90 3.50 -10.03 -7.25
N THR A 91 3.33 -8.74 -7.05
CA THR A 91 2.66 -8.17 -5.89
C THR A 91 1.77 -7.00 -6.30
N LEU A 92 0.80 -6.69 -5.44
CA LEU A 92 0.08 -5.43 -5.47
C LEU A 92 1.02 -4.24 -5.30
N SER A 93 0.64 -3.13 -5.91
CA SER A 93 1.19 -1.79 -5.69
C SER A 93 0.00 -0.88 -5.45
N PHE A 94 -0.16 -0.38 -4.24
CA PHE A 94 -1.33 0.40 -3.85
C PHE A 94 -1.15 1.85 -4.31
N ASN A 95 -1.89 2.30 -5.31
CA ASN A 95 -1.71 3.66 -5.87
C ASN A 95 -1.89 4.74 -4.80
N ILE A 96 -2.75 4.51 -3.81
CA ILE A 96 -2.98 5.40 -2.66
C ILE A 96 -1.68 5.59 -1.83
N LEU A 97 -0.94 4.50 -1.59
CA LEU A 97 0.31 4.55 -0.82
C LEU A 97 1.49 4.98 -1.69
N ASP A 98 1.55 4.52 -2.94
CA ASP A 98 2.71 4.69 -3.80
C ASP A 98 2.83 6.09 -4.39
N ASN A 99 1.70 6.80 -4.54
CA ASN A 99 1.62 8.24 -4.84
C ASN A 99 1.64 9.12 -3.58
N SER A 100 2.43 8.71 -2.57
CA SER A 100 2.67 9.46 -1.33
C SER A 100 4.12 9.37 -0.88
N SER A 101 4.49 10.12 0.16
CA SER A 101 5.79 10.03 0.83
C SER A 101 5.88 8.92 1.88
N LEU A 102 4.87 8.03 2.01
CA LEU A 102 4.86 6.97 3.02
C LEU A 102 6.09 6.05 2.91
N PHE A 103 6.35 5.54 1.71
CA PHE A 103 7.56 4.79 1.40
C PHE A 103 8.49 5.66 0.57
N GLY A 104 9.41 6.36 1.25
CA GLY A 104 10.37 7.27 0.64
C GLY A 104 11.58 6.56 0.03
N VAL A 105 12.57 7.36 -0.37
CA VAL A 105 13.89 6.90 -0.84
C VAL A 105 14.88 6.97 0.32
N PHE A 106 15.56 5.86 0.61
CA PHE A 106 16.63 5.87 1.60
C PHE A 106 17.88 6.54 1.02
N ILE A 107 18.46 7.49 1.77
CA ILE A 107 19.75 8.08 1.43
C ILE A 107 20.79 7.56 2.43
N PRO A 108 21.76 6.74 1.99
CA PRO A 108 22.82 6.28 2.86
C PRO A 108 23.60 7.44 3.48
N ASN A 109 24.02 7.30 4.74
CA ASN A 109 24.85 8.26 5.47
C ASN A 109 24.20 9.63 5.75
N ILE A 110 22.88 9.77 5.56
CA ILE A 110 22.10 10.89 6.06
C ILE A 110 21.39 10.45 7.35
N GLN A 111 21.30 11.39 8.30
CA GLN A 111 20.77 11.39 9.68
C GLN A 111 19.83 10.26 10.14
N GLU A 112 19.75 10.13 11.48
CA GLU A 112 18.80 9.29 12.20
C GLU A 112 17.43 9.22 11.53
N ARG A 113 16.89 8.00 11.44
CA ARG A 113 15.60 7.74 10.82
C ARG A 113 14.52 8.51 11.58
N ARG A 114 13.93 9.53 10.93
CA ARG A 114 12.88 10.38 11.50
C ARG A 114 11.71 9.56 12.03
N TYR A 115 11.18 9.95 13.18
CA TYR A 115 9.90 9.46 13.72
C TYR A 115 8.81 10.52 13.50
N PHE A 116 7.69 10.13 12.90
CA PHE A 116 6.52 10.98 12.68
C PHE A 116 5.51 10.80 13.81
N ARG A 117 4.90 11.89 14.29
CA ARG A 117 3.90 11.89 15.36
C ARG A 117 2.59 12.50 14.86
N ASN A 118 1.70 11.65 14.32
CA ASN A 118 0.43 12.06 13.71
C ASN A 118 0.62 13.21 12.69
N GLU A 119 1.56 13.02 11.77
CA GLU A 119 1.86 14.02 10.75
C GLU A 119 1.17 13.70 9.43
N VAL A 120 0.77 14.74 8.70
CA VAL A 120 0.22 14.59 7.34
C VAL A 120 1.37 14.38 6.36
N LEU A 121 1.31 13.28 5.61
CA LEU A 121 2.29 12.95 4.59
C LEU A 121 1.94 13.61 3.26
N ALA A 122 2.97 13.96 2.49
CA ALA A 122 2.78 14.44 1.14
C ALA A 122 2.19 13.35 0.24
N CYS A 123 1.13 13.65 -0.49
CA CYS A 123 0.43 12.69 -1.34
C CYS A 123 -0.31 13.38 -2.48
N ARG A 124 -0.96 12.60 -3.36
CA ARG A 124 -1.81 13.14 -4.43
C ARG A 124 -3.02 13.89 -3.88
N LYS A 125 -3.54 14.86 -4.64
CA LYS A 125 -4.52 15.88 -4.20
C LYS A 125 -5.80 15.32 -3.55
N ASN A 126 -6.32 14.18 -4.01
CA ASN A 126 -7.58 13.60 -3.52
C ASN A 126 -7.36 12.56 -2.41
N VAL A 127 -6.16 12.49 -1.83
CA VAL A 127 -5.82 11.59 -0.74
C VAL A 127 -5.27 12.42 0.41
N ALA A 128 -5.59 12.01 1.63
CA ALA A 128 -4.93 12.48 2.84
C ALA A 128 -4.40 11.25 3.59
N ILE A 129 -3.14 11.29 4.02
CA ILE A 129 -2.51 10.24 4.83
C ILE A 129 -1.95 10.89 6.08
N GLU A 130 -2.46 10.50 7.25
CA GLU A 130 -1.82 10.79 8.53
C GLU A 130 -1.03 9.58 9.00
N TYR A 131 0.19 9.83 9.48
CA TYR A 131 1.13 8.78 9.82
C TYR A 131 1.77 9.00 11.19
N THR A 132 1.91 7.89 11.92
CA THR A 132 2.72 7.78 13.13
C THR A 132 3.65 6.57 12.99
N GLY A 133 4.92 6.75 13.35
CA GLY A 133 5.93 5.69 13.24
C GLY A 133 7.24 6.20 12.66
N GLN A 134 8.24 5.32 12.56
CA GLN A 134 9.50 5.64 11.90
C GLN A 134 9.34 5.74 10.39
N ALA A 135 10.05 6.67 9.74
CA ALA A 135 10.07 6.81 8.29
C ALA A 135 10.27 5.46 7.59
N LEU A 136 9.42 5.13 6.60
CA LEU A 136 9.56 3.91 5.81
C LEU A 136 10.23 4.22 4.47
N TYR A 137 11.07 3.32 4.01
CA TYR A 137 11.77 3.44 2.72
C TYR A 137 11.48 2.25 1.81
N GLN A 138 12.10 2.21 0.63
CA GLN A 138 11.80 1.18 -0.37
C GLN A 138 12.08 -0.25 0.07
N PHE A 139 13.02 -0.47 1.00
CA PHE A 139 13.18 -1.82 1.56
C PHE A 139 12.02 -2.20 2.47
N ASP A 140 11.46 -1.25 3.22
CA ASP A 140 10.27 -1.49 4.01
C ASP A 140 9.05 -1.75 3.10
N TRP A 141 8.98 -1.05 1.96
CA TRP A 141 8.00 -1.35 0.90
C TRP A 141 8.17 -2.78 0.37
N ASP A 142 9.40 -3.18 0.04
CA ASP A 142 9.70 -4.50 -0.51
C ASP A 142 9.29 -5.62 0.46
N VAL A 143 9.59 -5.48 1.75
CA VAL A 143 9.19 -6.47 2.77
C VAL A 143 7.67 -6.51 2.94
N PHE A 144 7.02 -5.36 3.10
CA PHE A 144 5.56 -5.31 3.27
C PHE A 144 4.82 -6.00 2.11
N HIS A 145 5.23 -5.73 0.89
CA HIS A 145 4.61 -6.34 -0.30
C HIS A 145 5.01 -7.81 -0.49
N MET A 146 6.19 -8.23 -0.01
CA MET A 146 6.53 -9.65 0.05
C MET A 146 5.62 -10.41 1.02
N LEU A 147 5.28 -9.82 2.18
CA LEU A 147 4.33 -10.41 3.12
C LEU A 147 2.94 -10.56 2.47
N ILE A 148 2.48 -9.57 1.71
CA ILE A 148 1.23 -9.66 0.93
C ILE A 148 1.30 -10.80 -0.11
N THR A 149 2.44 -10.94 -0.79
CA THR A 149 2.66 -12.02 -1.77
C THR A 149 2.60 -13.39 -1.11
N LEU A 150 3.26 -13.56 0.05
CA LEU A 150 3.26 -14.80 0.82
C LEU A 150 1.88 -15.13 1.40
N ALA A 151 1.14 -14.12 1.83
CA ALA A 151 -0.24 -14.24 2.28
C ALA A 151 -1.22 -14.55 1.13
N GLN A 152 -0.78 -14.47 -0.14
CA GLN A 152 -1.62 -14.66 -1.33
C GLN A 152 -2.89 -13.80 -1.33
N GLY A 153 -2.80 -12.58 -0.76
CA GLY A 153 -3.94 -11.68 -0.63
C GLY A 153 -5.00 -12.08 0.41
N ASP A 154 -4.73 -13.07 1.26
CA ASP A 154 -5.57 -13.42 2.41
C ASP A 154 -5.13 -12.62 3.64
N PHE A 155 -5.97 -11.68 4.10
CA PHE A 155 -5.69 -10.86 5.28
C PHE A 155 -6.50 -11.29 6.51
N SER A 156 -7.17 -12.44 6.46
CA SER A 156 -8.12 -12.87 7.50
C SER A 156 -7.48 -13.66 8.64
N LYS A 157 -6.22 -14.06 8.50
CA LYS A 157 -5.53 -14.99 9.42
C LYS A 157 -4.03 -14.70 9.53
N ALA A 158 -3.40 -15.37 10.48
CA ALA A 158 -1.96 -15.45 10.58
C ALA A 158 -1.35 -16.33 9.48
N HIS A 159 -0.18 -15.95 9.01
CA HIS A 159 0.63 -16.67 8.03
C HIS A 159 2.01 -16.94 8.60
N THR A 160 2.61 -18.05 8.20
CA THR A 160 3.96 -18.44 8.62
C THR A 160 4.91 -18.54 7.44
N THR A 161 6.17 -18.18 7.67
CA THR A 161 7.27 -18.29 6.70
C THR A 161 8.61 -18.31 7.44
N THR A 162 9.71 -18.46 6.71
CA THR A 162 11.06 -18.33 7.28
C THR A 162 11.67 -16.99 6.88
N PRO A 163 12.50 -16.35 7.73
CA PRO A 163 13.15 -15.10 7.31
C PRO A 163 14.09 -15.30 6.12
N SER A 164 14.69 -16.48 5.95
CA SER A 164 15.49 -16.83 4.75
C SER A 164 14.65 -16.85 3.48
N GLU A 165 13.40 -17.31 3.53
CA GLU A 165 12.51 -17.32 2.36
C GLU A 165 12.23 -15.90 1.88
N ILE A 166 11.88 -14.98 2.80
CA ILE A 166 11.66 -13.57 2.48
C ILE A 166 12.92 -12.97 1.81
N LEU A 167 14.10 -13.18 2.41
CA LEU A 167 15.35 -12.64 1.87
C LEU A 167 15.65 -13.20 0.48
N HIS A 168 15.54 -14.51 0.26
CA HIS A 168 15.78 -15.12 -1.04
C HIS A 168 14.79 -14.64 -2.10
N ARG A 169 13.50 -14.53 -1.77
CA ARG A 169 12.48 -13.99 -2.70
C ARG A 169 12.74 -12.53 -3.04
N LEU A 170 13.29 -11.75 -2.11
CA LEU A 170 13.77 -10.38 -2.35
C LEU A 170 15.11 -10.30 -3.10
N GLY A 171 15.73 -11.44 -3.44
CA GLY A 171 17.02 -11.49 -4.14
C GLY A 171 18.22 -11.14 -3.25
N LEU A 172 18.10 -11.36 -1.94
CA LEU A 172 19.13 -11.12 -0.94
C LEU A 172 19.66 -12.44 -0.37
N THR A 173 20.91 -12.39 0.09
CA THR A 173 21.51 -13.52 0.81
C THR A 173 20.97 -13.59 2.25
N ALA A 174 20.82 -14.82 2.76
CA ALA A 174 20.47 -15.10 4.14
C ALA A 174 21.67 -14.88 5.09
N GLY A 175 22.15 -13.64 5.17
CA GLY A 175 23.28 -13.22 6.01
C GLY A 175 22.86 -12.40 7.23
N GLY A 176 23.73 -12.32 8.24
CA GLY A 176 23.46 -11.66 9.53
C GLY A 176 22.94 -10.22 9.41
N GLU A 177 23.58 -9.40 8.55
CA GLU A 177 23.17 -8.01 8.31
C GLU A 177 21.76 -7.91 7.70
N ASN A 178 21.44 -8.79 6.73
CA ASN A 178 20.13 -8.81 6.09
C ASN A 178 19.03 -9.28 7.06
N TYR A 179 19.32 -10.23 7.96
CA TYR A 179 18.39 -10.62 9.01
C TYR A 179 18.08 -9.46 9.96
N VAL A 180 19.11 -8.74 10.43
CA VAL A 180 18.93 -7.56 11.29
C VAL A 180 18.11 -6.50 10.56
N ARG A 181 18.41 -6.25 9.27
CA ARG A 181 17.66 -5.30 8.47
C ARG A 181 16.19 -5.68 8.32
N LEU A 182 15.90 -6.96 8.08
CA LEU A 182 14.54 -7.49 7.96
C LEU A 182 13.77 -7.41 9.29
N GLU A 183 14.39 -7.81 10.40
CA GLU A 183 13.81 -7.71 11.75
C GLU A 183 13.43 -6.26 12.08
N GLN A 184 14.34 -5.31 11.82
CA GLN A 184 14.08 -3.88 12.01
C GLN A 184 12.96 -3.37 11.10
N THR A 185 12.80 -3.92 9.90
CA THR A 185 11.66 -3.61 9.03
C THR A 185 10.35 -4.14 9.62
N MET A 186 10.31 -5.37 10.13
CA MET A 186 9.11 -5.94 10.78
C MET A 186 8.64 -5.07 11.95
N ILE A 187 9.57 -4.61 12.80
CA ILE A 187 9.29 -3.68 13.90
C ILE A 187 8.64 -2.39 13.36
N ARG A 188 9.26 -1.75 12.35
CA ARG A 188 8.72 -0.50 11.77
C ARG A 188 7.35 -0.67 11.14
N LEU A 189 7.10 -1.79 10.46
CA LEU A 189 5.81 -2.07 9.82
C LEU A 189 4.71 -2.30 10.88
N TYR A 190 5.04 -2.93 12.00
CA TYR A 190 4.15 -3.15 13.14
C TYR A 190 3.86 -1.86 13.92
N GLU A 191 4.85 -0.98 14.08
CA GLU A 191 4.69 0.29 14.82
C GLU A 191 3.91 1.37 14.06
N THR A 192 3.49 1.09 12.82
CA THR A 192 2.78 2.08 12.00
C THR A 192 1.39 2.40 12.55
N GLY A 193 1.03 3.68 12.57
CA GLY A 193 -0.34 4.14 12.73
C GLY A 193 -0.75 4.95 11.52
N LEU A 194 -1.73 4.45 10.76
CA LEU A 194 -2.22 5.06 9.53
C LEU A 194 -3.69 5.48 9.66
N TYR A 195 -3.96 6.70 9.19
CA TYR A 195 -5.28 7.17 8.81
C TYR A 195 -5.23 7.63 7.36
N ILE A 196 -6.13 7.13 6.52
CA ILE A 196 -6.16 7.44 5.09
C ILE A 196 -7.58 7.74 4.69
N HIS A 197 -7.75 8.88 4.01
CA HIS A 197 -8.97 9.28 3.35
C HIS A 197 -8.69 9.45 1.85
N ARG A 198 -9.59 8.94 1.01
CA ARG A 198 -9.57 9.17 -0.43
C ARG A 198 -10.93 9.65 -0.90
N LEU A 199 -10.91 10.81 -1.53
CA LEU A 199 -12.10 11.45 -2.08
C LEU A 199 -12.30 11.08 -3.55
N ASP A 200 -13.55 10.96 -3.97
CA ASP A 200 -13.94 10.94 -5.38
C ASP A 200 -13.98 12.35 -6.01
N ALA A 201 -14.53 12.43 -7.23
CA ALA A 201 -14.63 13.69 -7.97
C ALA A 201 -15.63 14.67 -7.32
N ASP A 202 -16.63 14.16 -6.61
CA ASP A 202 -17.67 14.92 -5.92
C ASP A 202 -17.26 15.31 -4.49
N GLY A 203 -16.07 14.88 -4.06
CA GLY A 203 -15.52 15.18 -2.74
C GLY A 203 -16.01 14.24 -1.64
N GLN A 204 -16.62 13.11 -1.99
CA GLN A 204 -17.08 12.10 -1.02
C GLN A 204 -15.97 11.10 -0.71
N ASP A 205 -15.90 10.67 0.54
CA ASP A 205 -14.99 9.61 0.99
C ASP A 205 -15.38 8.27 0.34
N VAL A 206 -14.48 7.71 -0.47
CA VAL A 206 -14.66 6.38 -1.07
C VAL A 206 -13.65 5.34 -0.59
N VAL A 207 -12.56 5.79 0.06
CA VAL A 207 -11.69 4.90 0.86
C VAL A 207 -11.41 5.59 2.18
N VAL A 208 -11.78 4.93 3.27
CA VAL A 208 -11.48 5.36 4.64
C VAL A 208 -10.82 4.21 5.37
N VAL A 209 -9.58 4.43 5.80
CA VAL A 209 -8.75 3.45 6.51
C VAL A 209 -8.22 4.10 7.77
N GLY A 210 -8.40 3.43 8.90
CA GLY A 210 -8.30 4.12 10.18
C GLY A 210 -9.39 5.20 10.34
N ARG A 211 -9.88 5.40 11.55
CA ARG A 211 -10.91 6.40 11.86
C ARG A 211 -10.61 7.12 13.15
N LYS A 212 -10.64 8.43 13.09
CA LYS A 212 -10.84 9.29 14.27
C LYS A 212 -12.33 9.57 14.33
N MET A 213 -13.06 8.82 15.14
CA MET A 213 -14.50 9.01 15.25
C MET A 213 -14.79 10.33 15.99
N ALA A 214 -15.93 10.95 15.66
CA ALA A 214 -16.41 12.11 16.41
C ALA A 214 -16.43 11.77 17.90
N ALA A 215 -15.77 12.59 18.70
CA ALA A 215 -15.73 12.38 20.12
C ALA A 215 -17.14 12.62 20.67
N LEU A 216 -17.71 11.62 21.36
CA LEU A 216 -19.03 11.75 22.00
C LEU A 216 -18.99 12.80 23.14
N SER A 217 -17.79 13.06 23.67
CA SER A 217 -17.44 14.14 24.61
C SER A 217 -15.92 14.40 24.55
N PRO A 218 -15.41 15.50 25.13
CA PRO A 218 -13.96 15.77 25.19
C PRO A 218 -13.11 14.62 25.79
N SER A 219 -13.71 13.82 26.67
CA SER A 219 -13.14 12.64 27.33
C SER A 219 -13.40 11.31 26.61
N GLN A 220 -14.29 11.26 25.62
CA GLN A 220 -14.67 10.05 24.89
C GLN A 220 -14.30 10.17 23.41
N ARG A 221 -12.99 10.16 23.16
CA ARG A 221 -12.42 10.06 21.82
C ARG A 221 -12.30 8.59 21.43
N ASN A 222 -12.79 8.22 20.25
CA ASN A 222 -12.67 6.86 19.73
C ASN A 222 -11.81 6.86 18.48
N TYR A 223 -10.75 6.05 18.51
CA TYR A 223 -9.76 5.95 17.44
C TYR A 223 -9.60 4.49 17.04
N LYS A 224 -9.61 4.23 15.74
CA LYS A 224 -9.15 2.98 15.16
C LYS A 224 -8.02 3.31 14.19
N THR A 225 -6.80 2.88 14.46
CA THR A 225 -5.69 3.03 13.49
C THR A 225 -5.68 1.85 12.53
N MET A 226 -5.15 2.02 11.33
CA MET A 226 -4.63 0.88 10.57
C MET A 226 -3.13 0.69 10.85
N ARG A 227 -2.68 -0.55 10.96
CA ARG A 227 -1.25 -0.91 10.90
C ARG A 227 -0.94 -1.60 9.57
N LEU A 228 0.33 -1.66 9.17
CA LEU A 228 0.74 -2.47 8.02
C LEU A 228 0.86 -3.96 8.41
N ILE A 229 1.35 -4.22 9.62
CA ILE A 229 1.35 -5.53 10.28
C ILE A 229 0.55 -5.38 11.57
N GLN A 230 -0.51 -6.17 11.70
CA GLN A 230 -1.38 -6.16 12.88
C GLN A 230 -0.70 -6.85 14.06
N ASN A 231 -0.08 -8.00 13.81
CA ASN A 231 0.66 -8.79 14.79
C ASN A 231 1.79 -9.56 14.10
N TYR A 232 2.87 -9.84 14.80
CA TYR A 232 3.89 -10.78 14.33
C TYR A 232 4.67 -11.38 15.50
N SER A 233 5.18 -12.59 15.29
CA SER A 233 6.22 -13.18 16.10
C SER A 233 7.44 -13.46 15.24
N TRP A 234 8.62 -13.32 15.84
CA TRP A 234 9.89 -13.53 15.17
C TRP A 234 10.74 -14.49 15.97
N PHE A 235 11.08 -15.62 15.37
CA PHE A 235 12.06 -16.55 15.89
C PHE A 235 13.25 -16.61 14.94
N ARG A 236 14.31 -15.90 15.32
CA ARG A 236 15.47 -15.64 14.46
C ARG A 236 16.06 -16.94 13.93
N GLY A 237 16.13 -17.05 12.60
CA GLY A 237 16.71 -18.20 11.91
C GLY A 237 15.77 -19.40 11.75
N LEU A 238 14.51 -19.30 12.21
CA LEU A 238 13.56 -20.40 12.18
C LEU A 238 12.24 -19.98 11.55
N GLU A 239 11.44 -19.15 12.22
CA GLU A 239 10.08 -18.84 11.78
C GLU A 239 9.70 -17.38 12.00
N ILE A 240 8.87 -16.85 11.11
CA ILE A 240 8.10 -15.63 11.28
C ILE A 240 6.63 -16.01 11.17
N SER A 241 5.83 -15.66 12.16
CA SER A 241 4.37 -15.63 12.05
C SER A 241 3.92 -14.18 11.93
N PHE A 242 3.01 -13.85 11.02
CA PHE A 242 2.54 -12.48 10.82
C PHE A 242 1.07 -12.42 10.42
N GLU A 243 0.41 -11.33 10.83
CA GLU A 243 -0.96 -10.96 10.46
C GLU A 243 -0.94 -9.58 9.82
N LEU A 244 -1.54 -9.46 8.63
CA LEU A 244 -1.73 -8.18 7.94
C LEU A 244 -3.04 -7.53 8.41
N ASP A 245 -3.09 -6.20 8.47
CA ASP A 245 -4.33 -5.51 8.87
C ASP A 245 -5.41 -5.70 7.77
N PRO A 246 -6.61 -6.23 8.10
CA PRO A 246 -7.67 -6.45 7.12
C PRO A 246 -8.15 -5.19 6.40
N GLN A 247 -7.85 -3.99 6.92
CA GLN A 247 -8.16 -2.70 6.27
C GLN A 247 -7.33 -2.46 5.00
N ILE A 248 -6.24 -3.20 4.79
CA ILE A 248 -5.42 -3.13 3.55
C ILE A 248 -6.27 -3.39 2.30
N ARG A 249 -7.31 -4.22 2.40
CA ARG A 249 -8.22 -4.49 1.27
C ARG A 249 -8.93 -3.25 0.75
N SER A 250 -9.20 -2.27 1.61
CA SER A 250 -9.85 -1.03 1.21
C SER A 250 -8.95 -0.21 0.27
N LEU A 251 -7.64 -0.46 0.28
CA LEU A 251 -6.66 0.22 -0.57
C LEU A 251 -6.63 -0.28 -2.02
N VAL A 252 -7.19 -1.46 -2.32
CA VAL A 252 -7.32 -1.96 -3.70
C VAL A 252 -8.68 -1.64 -4.34
N GLY A 253 -9.62 -1.13 -3.55
CA GLY A 253 -10.94 -0.72 -4.04
C GLY A 253 -10.83 0.30 -5.18
N HIS A 254 -11.88 0.41 -6.00
CA HIS A 254 -11.95 1.38 -7.10
C HIS A 254 -10.84 1.25 -8.15
N ASN A 255 -10.26 0.06 -8.30
CA ASN A 255 -9.15 -0.22 -9.23
C ASN A 255 -7.92 0.68 -8.98
N GLU A 256 -7.66 1.03 -7.71
CA GLU A 256 -6.54 1.89 -7.30
C GLU A 256 -5.28 1.07 -6.95
N TYR A 257 -4.98 0.07 -7.76
CA TYR A 257 -3.76 -0.71 -7.63
C TYR A 257 -3.06 -0.90 -8.99
N GLY A 258 -1.83 -1.37 -8.93
CA GLY A 258 -1.10 -1.95 -10.03
C GLY A 258 -0.47 -3.27 -9.61
N LEU A 259 0.17 -3.95 -10.56
CA LEU A 259 0.96 -5.15 -10.28
C LEU A 259 2.43 -4.87 -10.60
N ILE A 260 3.31 -5.26 -9.67
CA ILE A 260 4.76 -5.20 -9.83
C ILE A 260 5.31 -6.62 -9.87
N ASP A 261 6.06 -6.89 -10.93
CA ASP A 261 6.79 -8.15 -11.09
C ASP A 261 8.06 -8.16 -10.23
N TRP A 262 8.24 -9.21 -9.41
CA TRP A 262 9.37 -9.32 -8.49
C TRP A 262 10.72 -9.47 -9.21
N GLU A 263 10.76 -10.11 -10.38
CA GLU A 263 12.01 -10.26 -11.13
C GLU A 263 12.54 -8.91 -11.64
N SER A 264 11.66 -8.09 -12.21
CA SER A 264 11.98 -6.72 -12.63
C SER A 264 12.37 -5.85 -11.42
N ARG A 265 11.66 -6.01 -10.29
CA ARG A 265 11.95 -5.29 -9.03
C ARG A 265 13.35 -5.60 -8.50
N LYS A 266 13.75 -6.87 -8.50
CA LYS A 266 15.09 -7.33 -8.06
C LYS A 266 16.21 -6.72 -8.90
N LYS A 267 16.02 -6.57 -10.22
CA LYS A 267 17.01 -5.96 -11.12
C LYS A 267 17.34 -4.51 -10.76
N LEU A 268 16.46 -3.79 -10.06
CA LEU A 268 16.72 -2.43 -9.60
C LEU A 268 17.68 -2.36 -8.39
N GLN A 269 17.98 -3.50 -7.76
CA GLN A 269 18.97 -3.62 -6.68
C GLN A 269 18.80 -2.54 -5.58
N LYS A 270 19.85 -1.74 -5.33
CA LYS A 270 19.89 -0.68 -4.31
C LYS A 270 19.41 0.70 -4.83
N ASN A 271 18.84 0.77 -6.03
CA ASN A 271 18.34 2.03 -6.59
C ASN A 271 16.93 2.33 -6.06
N ASP A 272 16.87 2.85 -4.84
CA ASP A 272 15.61 3.17 -4.16
C ASP A 272 14.75 4.18 -4.93
N LEU A 273 15.35 5.14 -5.65
CA LEU A 273 14.54 6.06 -6.48
C LEU A 273 13.90 5.34 -7.67
N ALA A 274 14.62 4.46 -8.37
CA ALA A 274 14.02 3.65 -9.44
C ALA A 274 12.92 2.76 -8.89
N LYS A 275 13.16 2.19 -7.71
CA LYS A 275 12.19 1.40 -6.99
C LYS A 275 10.91 2.18 -6.66
N LYS A 276 11.04 3.39 -6.11
CA LYS A 276 9.91 4.29 -5.84
C LYS A 276 9.11 4.59 -7.10
N LEU A 277 9.81 4.90 -8.20
CA LEU A 277 9.18 5.24 -9.48
C LEU A 277 8.47 4.05 -10.12
N GLN A 278 9.01 2.83 -10.02
CA GLN A 278 8.34 1.63 -10.51
C GLN A 278 6.96 1.44 -9.85
N ALA A 279 6.89 1.65 -8.54
CA ALA A 279 5.62 1.55 -7.81
C ALA A 279 4.67 2.68 -8.17
N LEU A 280 5.17 3.91 -8.23
CA LEU A 280 4.38 5.09 -8.62
C LEU A 280 3.76 4.94 -10.03
N PHE A 281 4.49 4.34 -10.97
CA PHE A 281 4.06 4.16 -12.36
C PHE A 281 3.22 2.89 -12.61
N SER A 282 2.93 2.10 -11.58
CA SER A 282 2.24 0.80 -11.73
C SER A 282 0.78 0.92 -12.19
N GLY A 283 0.17 2.11 -12.05
CA GLY A 283 -1.19 2.41 -12.49
C GLY A 283 -1.45 2.13 -13.97
N HIS A 284 -2.68 1.73 -14.30
CA HIS A 284 -3.03 1.06 -15.57
C HIS A 284 -2.79 1.85 -16.87
N GLU A 285 -2.72 3.17 -16.80
CA GLU A 285 -2.51 4.02 -17.97
C GLU A 285 -1.12 3.80 -18.59
N ASN A 286 -1.07 3.71 -19.92
CA ASN A 286 0.20 3.59 -20.63
C ASN A 286 0.96 4.92 -20.60
N MET A 287 0.31 6.01 -21.01
CA MET A 287 0.87 7.35 -20.98
C MET A 287 0.53 8.03 -19.65
N GLN A 288 1.54 8.45 -18.89
CA GLN A 288 1.33 9.10 -17.59
C GLN A 288 2.14 10.40 -17.49
N ASN A 289 1.57 11.40 -16.81
CA ASN A 289 2.18 12.73 -16.63
C ASN A 289 2.49 12.99 -15.15
N HIS A 290 3.72 13.40 -14.87
CA HIS A 290 4.22 13.56 -13.51
C HIS A 290 4.99 14.87 -13.37
N SER A 291 4.60 15.71 -12.41
CA SER A 291 5.38 16.90 -12.04
C SER A 291 6.68 16.49 -11.35
N LEU A 292 7.82 17.10 -11.73
CA LEU A 292 9.08 16.83 -11.01
C LEU A 292 9.00 17.24 -9.55
N ALA A 293 8.27 18.31 -9.24
CA ALA A 293 8.12 18.78 -7.87
C ALA A 293 7.42 17.74 -7.00
N LYS A 294 6.30 17.17 -7.49
CA LYS A 294 5.59 16.08 -6.80
C LYS A 294 6.44 14.83 -6.66
N LEU A 295 7.17 14.44 -7.71
CA LEU A 295 8.09 13.29 -7.64
C LEU A 295 9.16 13.48 -6.56
N LYS A 296 9.73 14.70 -6.46
CA LYS A 296 10.73 15.04 -5.44
C LYS A 296 10.12 14.95 -4.04
N GLU A 297 8.96 15.58 -3.87
CA GLU A 297 8.22 15.59 -2.61
C GLU A 297 7.86 14.17 -2.14
N TRP A 298 7.23 13.36 -2.99
CA TRP A 298 6.83 11.98 -2.66
C TRP A 298 8.01 11.02 -2.54
N SER A 299 9.17 11.33 -3.11
CA SER A 299 10.40 10.57 -2.88
C SER A 299 11.04 10.86 -1.51
N GLY A 300 10.65 11.96 -0.85
CA GLY A 300 11.25 12.43 0.40
C GLY A 300 12.67 12.99 0.24
N LEU A 301 13.12 13.25 -0.99
CA LEU A 301 14.48 13.73 -1.27
C LEU A 301 14.59 15.25 -1.07
N SER A 302 15.52 15.67 -0.21
CA SER A 302 15.81 17.08 0.08
C SER A 302 16.86 17.70 -0.85
N SER A 303 17.54 16.91 -1.70
CA SER A 303 18.61 17.36 -2.59
C SER A 303 18.22 18.55 -3.49
N GLU A 304 19.19 19.37 -3.87
CA GLU A 304 19.03 20.43 -4.87
C GLU A 304 18.42 19.93 -6.19
N TRP A 305 17.67 20.79 -6.89
CA TRP A 305 16.92 20.40 -8.09
C TRP A 305 17.77 19.80 -9.21
N LYS A 306 19.00 20.31 -9.41
CA LYS A 306 19.93 19.78 -10.41
C LYS A 306 20.32 18.34 -10.07
N GLU A 307 20.61 18.09 -8.81
CA GLU A 307 21.00 16.77 -8.31
C GLU A 307 19.81 15.80 -8.36
N PHE A 308 18.63 16.22 -7.90
CA PHE A 308 17.41 15.44 -8.03
C PHE A 308 17.11 15.08 -9.50
N SER A 309 17.21 16.05 -10.42
CA SER A 309 16.99 15.80 -11.85
C SER A 309 17.98 14.79 -12.43
N ARG A 310 19.24 14.81 -11.97
CA ARG A 310 20.27 13.84 -12.35
C ARG A 310 19.94 12.44 -11.82
N GLN A 311 19.58 12.33 -10.54
CA GLN A 311 19.17 11.06 -9.91
C GLN A 311 17.92 10.48 -10.58
N LEU A 312 16.92 11.31 -10.85
CA LEU A 312 15.69 10.93 -11.55
C LEU A 312 16.00 10.35 -12.93
N LYS A 313 16.84 11.01 -13.75
CA LYS A 313 17.24 10.47 -15.05
C LYS A 313 17.95 9.12 -14.92
N LYS A 314 18.84 8.97 -13.93
CA LYS A 314 19.52 7.69 -13.68
C LYS A 314 18.52 6.58 -13.32
N ALA A 315 17.54 6.90 -12.47
CA ALA A 315 16.49 5.96 -12.08
C ALA A 315 15.60 5.57 -13.27
N LEU A 316 15.12 6.54 -14.06
CA LEU A 316 14.31 6.30 -15.26
C LEU A 316 15.06 5.47 -16.32
N ASN A 317 16.36 5.69 -16.48
CA ASN A 317 17.18 4.90 -17.40
C ASN A 317 17.27 3.43 -16.98
N GLU A 318 17.35 3.15 -15.68
CA GLU A 318 17.30 1.76 -15.18
C GLU A 318 15.91 1.14 -15.38
N LEU A 319 14.82 1.92 -15.25
CA LEU A 319 13.48 1.44 -15.58
C LEU A 319 13.34 1.06 -17.06
N ILE A 320 13.88 1.86 -17.98
CA ILE A 320 13.92 1.51 -19.41
C ILE A 320 14.79 0.27 -19.65
N ARG A 321 15.95 0.22 -19.00
CA ARG A 321 16.94 -0.86 -19.19
C ARG A 321 16.34 -2.24 -18.92
N TYR A 322 15.48 -2.34 -17.91
CA TYR A 322 14.81 -3.58 -17.50
C TYR A 322 13.36 -3.69 -18.00
N ASP A 323 12.99 -2.88 -19.00
CA ASP A 323 11.69 -2.93 -19.66
C ASP A 323 10.49 -2.72 -18.71
N ILE A 324 10.71 -2.00 -17.60
CA ILE A 324 9.65 -1.59 -16.65
C ILE A 324 8.82 -0.45 -17.25
N ILE A 325 9.49 0.47 -17.94
CA ILE A 325 8.86 1.47 -18.80
C ILE A 325 9.47 1.38 -20.20
N HIS A 326 8.67 1.65 -21.22
CA HIS A 326 9.14 1.64 -22.60
C HIS A 326 10.00 2.87 -22.91
N SER A 327 9.52 4.06 -22.57
CA SER A 327 10.20 5.33 -22.86
C SER A 327 9.72 6.45 -21.95
N TYR A 328 10.47 7.56 -21.94
CA TYR A 328 10.02 8.78 -21.28
C TYR A 328 10.45 10.03 -22.03
N TRP A 329 9.69 11.11 -21.83
CA TRP A 329 9.99 12.44 -22.30
C TRP A 329 10.08 13.39 -21.10
N LEU A 330 11.09 14.25 -21.08
CA LEU A 330 11.32 15.20 -20.00
C LEU A 330 11.31 16.63 -20.54
N TYR A 331 10.37 17.44 -20.03
CA TYR A 331 10.26 18.84 -20.39
C TYR A 331 11.54 19.63 -20.05
N LYS A 332 11.89 20.58 -20.91
CA LYS A 332 12.99 21.54 -20.75
C LYS A 332 12.41 22.96 -20.60
N PRO A 333 12.18 23.41 -19.36
CA PRO A 333 11.73 24.78 -19.10
C PRO A 333 12.82 25.80 -19.40
N SER A 334 12.46 27.07 -19.30
CA SER A 334 13.39 28.20 -19.38
C SER A 334 14.47 28.13 -18.30
N ARG A 335 15.58 28.82 -18.52
CA ARG A 335 16.69 28.84 -17.56
C ARG A 335 16.20 29.42 -16.23
N GLY A 336 16.42 28.70 -15.14
CA GLY A 336 16.02 29.10 -13.79
C GLY A 336 14.74 28.43 -13.27
N GLU A 337 13.95 27.79 -14.14
CA GLU A 337 12.62 27.24 -13.77
C GLU A 337 12.61 25.70 -13.71
N ILE A 338 13.65 25.11 -13.14
CA ILE A 338 13.86 23.65 -13.16
C ILE A 338 12.75 22.87 -12.43
N GLU A 339 12.10 23.51 -11.46
CA GLU A 339 10.95 23.04 -10.70
C GLU A 339 9.67 22.91 -11.54
N LYS A 340 9.55 23.67 -12.63
CA LYS A 340 8.44 23.56 -13.61
C LYS A 340 8.58 22.38 -14.55
N ARG A 341 9.67 21.60 -14.44
CA ARG A 341 9.83 20.37 -15.23
C ARG A 341 8.67 19.41 -14.95
N TYR A 342 8.26 18.71 -16.00
CA TYR A 342 7.39 17.56 -15.88
C TYR A 342 7.90 16.43 -16.76
N LEU A 343 7.52 15.22 -16.38
CA LEU A 343 7.89 13.95 -16.96
C LEU A 343 6.63 13.36 -17.60
N ARG A 344 6.75 12.90 -18.85
CA ARG A 344 5.77 12.02 -19.46
C ARG A 344 6.42 10.66 -19.66
N ILE A 345 5.78 9.59 -19.20
CA ILE A 345 6.26 8.23 -19.45
C ILE A 345 5.30 7.49 -20.37
N TRP A 346 5.82 6.50 -21.07
CA TRP A 346 5.05 5.44 -21.70
C TRP A 346 5.48 4.10 -21.13
N ARG A 347 4.55 3.41 -20.48
CA ARG A 347 4.86 2.25 -19.65
C ARG A 347 5.12 0.99 -20.46
N LYS A 348 4.16 0.57 -21.29
CA LYS A 348 4.20 -0.71 -22.01
C LYS A 348 4.44 -0.57 -23.51
N ARG A 349 3.94 0.51 -24.11
CA ARG A 349 3.92 0.73 -25.56
C ARG A 349 4.56 2.07 -25.93
N PRO A 350 5.18 2.22 -27.11
CA PRO A 350 5.70 3.50 -27.57
C PRO A 350 4.60 4.57 -27.68
N PRO A 351 5.00 5.85 -27.82
CA PRO A 351 4.09 6.92 -28.20
C PRO A 351 3.30 6.58 -29.47
N SER A 352 2.06 7.04 -29.52
CA SER A 352 1.14 6.83 -30.65
C SER A 352 0.42 8.13 -31.00
N GLY A 353 -0.37 8.15 -32.07
CA GLY A 353 -1.16 9.34 -32.43
C GLY A 353 -2.10 9.81 -31.31
N ARG A 354 -2.63 8.89 -30.49
CA ARG A 354 -3.48 9.20 -29.32
C ARG A 354 -2.69 9.54 -28.05
N GLU A 355 -1.45 9.08 -27.97
CA GLU A 355 -0.54 9.30 -26.84
C GLU A 355 0.79 9.90 -27.36
N PRO A 356 0.78 11.11 -27.94
CA PRO A 356 1.92 11.64 -28.67
C PRO A 356 3.00 12.19 -27.73
N ILE A 357 4.23 12.24 -28.25
CA ILE A 357 5.29 13.04 -27.65
C ILE A 357 4.86 14.52 -27.66
N PRO A 358 4.99 15.25 -26.54
CA PRO A 358 4.67 16.68 -26.50
C PRO A 358 5.45 17.47 -27.56
N LYS A 359 4.83 18.53 -28.11
CA LYS A 359 5.47 19.41 -29.10
C LYS A 359 6.41 20.43 -28.45
N GLU A 360 6.28 20.61 -27.13
CA GLU A 360 7.11 21.50 -26.35
C GLU A 360 8.58 21.08 -26.33
N LYS A 361 9.45 22.01 -25.94
CA LYS A 361 10.89 21.74 -25.81
C LYS A 361 11.13 20.68 -24.73
N GLY A 362 11.68 19.54 -25.11
CA GLY A 362 12.05 18.48 -24.16
C GLY A 362 12.96 17.43 -24.78
N ASP A 363 13.40 16.49 -23.94
CA ASP A 363 14.23 15.37 -24.36
C ASP A 363 13.42 14.07 -24.31
N TYR A 364 13.40 13.33 -25.41
CA TYR A 364 12.82 11.98 -25.48
C TYR A 364 13.91 10.92 -25.30
N PHE A 365 13.63 9.89 -24.50
CA PHE A 365 14.56 8.82 -24.17
C PHE A 365 13.92 7.46 -24.41
N THR A 366 14.64 6.61 -25.13
CA THR A 366 14.29 5.20 -25.41
C THR A 366 15.46 4.30 -25.04
N LYS A 367 15.22 2.99 -25.05
CA LYS A 367 16.25 1.98 -24.79
C LYS A 367 17.44 2.13 -25.74
N ASP A 368 17.19 2.35 -27.03
CA ASP A 368 18.25 2.52 -28.04
C ASP A 368 19.11 3.75 -27.76
N ILE A 369 18.49 4.89 -27.43
CA ILE A 369 19.22 6.13 -27.10
C ILE A 369 20.11 5.93 -25.87
N ILE A 370 19.60 5.23 -24.85
CA ILE A 370 20.34 4.98 -23.60
C ILE A 370 21.49 3.99 -23.85
N MET A 371 21.26 2.94 -24.64
CA MET A 371 22.28 1.94 -24.97
C MET A 371 23.35 2.51 -25.91
N ALA A 372 22.99 3.38 -26.86
CA ALA A 372 23.92 4.05 -27.76
C ALA A 372 24.89 4.97 -26.99
N LYS A 373 24.38 5.72 -25.99
CA LYS A 373 25.24 6.54 -25.10
C LYS A 373 26.22 5.71 -24.27
N LYS A 374 25.95 4.42 -24.06
CA LYS A 374 26.87 3.50 -23.38
C LYS A 374 27.92 2.92 -24.35
N ARG A 375 27.63 2.89 -25.65
CA ARG A 375 28.47 2.31 -26.71
C ARG A 375 29.36 3.33 -27.44
N GLY A 376 29.13 4.64 -27.30
CA GLY A 376 29.93 5.68 -27.97
C GLY A 376 30.58 6.65 -26.97
N GLY A 377 31.82 7.13 -27.17
CA GLY A 377 32.30 7.59 -28.48
C GLY A 377 31.35 8.69 -28.96
N LYS A 378 31.80 9.95 -28.98
CA LYS A 378 30.97 11.11 -29.34
C LYS A 378 30.22 10.85 -30.66
N PRO A 379 28.91 11.14 -30.76
CA PRO A 379 28.24 11.20 -32.05
C PRO A 379 28.79 12.39 -32.85
N GLN A 380 29.06 12.16 -34.13
CA GLN A 380 29.24 13.21 -35.15
C GLN A 380 27.92 13.91 -35.45
#